data_AF-A0A816YRB1-F1
#
_entry.id   AF-A0A816YRB1-F1
#
_cell.length_a   1.000
_cell.length_b   1.000
_cell.length_c   1.000
_cell.angle_alpha   90.00
_cell.angle_beta   90.00
_cell.angle_gamma   90.00
#
_symmetry.space_group_name_H-M   'P 1'
#
loop_
_entity.id
_entity.type
_entity.pdbx_description
1 polymer ?
#
loop_
_entity_poly.entity_id
_entity_poly.type
_entity_poly.pdbx_seq_one_letter_code
_entity_poly.pdbx_strand_id
1 'polypeptide(L)'
;MEQKNKSDESRPPLMALNHVSRLCRDVKKSLEFYTKVLGFVETERPASLDFDGAWLFNYGVGIHLVQAKDEEKLPSNTDHLDPMDNHISFQCEDMEALEKRLKEVDVKYIKRTVGEQEDAAIDQLFFNDPDGFMVEICNCENLELKPRDSADAIRLPGDRHAPPVSLPGSSDHADDTRLPQTNS
;
A
#
# COMPACT_ATOMS: atom_id res chain seq x y z
N MET A 1 -19.83 33.09 -21.27
CA MET A 1 -18.61 33.25 -20.45
C MET A 1 -18.76 32.31 -19.27
N GLU A 2 -18.21 31.11 -19.38
CA GLU A 2 -18.21 30.14 -18.29
C GLU A 2 -17.28 30.61 -17.18
N GLN A 3 -17.84 30.80 -15.99
CA GLN A 3 -17.05 31.00 -14.80
C GLN A 3 -16.38 29.66 -14.46
N LYS A 4 -15.12 29.49 -14.89
CA LYS A 4 -14.26 28.44 -14.34
C LYS A 4 -14.19 28.65 -12.83
N ASN A 5 -14.68 27.68 -12.07
CA ASN A 5 -14.58 27.63 -10.62
C ASN A 5 -13.12 27.83 -10.21
N LYS A 6 -12.81 28.99 -9.62
CA LYS A 6 -11.49 29.37 -9.09
C LYS A 6 -11.02 28.51 -7.91
N SER A 7 -11.79 27.50 -7.48
CA SER A 7 -11.52 26.69 -6.30
C SER A 7 -10.62 25.48 -6.52
N ASP A 8 -10.24 25.15 -7.77
CA ASP A 8 -9.44 23.96 -8.08
C ASP A 8 -7.93 24.25 -8.24
N GLU A 9 -7.53 25.50 -8.47
CA GLU A 9 -6.12 25.85 -8.77
C GLU A 9 -5.19 25.91 -7.54
N SER A 10 -5.71 25.82 -6.32
CA SER A 10 -4.89 25.86 -5.10
C SER A 10 -4.52 24.47 -4.55
N ARG A 11 -4.93 23.38 -5.21
CA ARG A 11 -4.82 22.02 -4.67
C ARG A 11 -3.69 21.25 -5.33
N PRO A 12 -2.85 20.52 -4.56
CA PRO A 12 -1.82 19.65 -5.13
C PRO A 12 -2.45 18.60 -6.06
N PRO A 13 -1.89 18.35 -7.26
CA PRO A 13 -2.42 17.40 -8.23
C PRO A 13 -2.03 15.95 -7.87
N LEU A 14 -2.37 15.53 -6.65
CA LEU A 14 -2.07 14.20 -6.11
C LEU A 14 -3.31 13.30 -6.25
N MET A 15 -3.09 12.02 -6.57
CA MET A 15 -4.16 11.04 -6.81
C MET A 15 -4.29 10.03 -5.67
N ALA A 16 -3.19 9.40 -5.27
CA ALA A 16 -3.12 8.37 -4.25
C ALA A 16 -1.68 8.21 -3.74
N LEU A 17 -1.50 7.45 -2.66
CA LEU A 17 -0.18 6.92 -2.30
C LEU A 17 0.30 5.99 -3.41
N ASN A 18 1.43 6.28 -4.02
CA ASN A 18 1.95 5.48 -5.12
C ASN A 18 2.78 4.29 -4.64
N HIS A 19 3.73 4.53 -3.73
CA HIS A 19 4.55 3.48 -3.16
C HIS A 19 5.14 3.90 -1.80
N VAL A 20 5.59 2.90 -1.05
CA VAL A 20 6.43 3.07 0.14
C VAL A 20 7.83 2.54 -0.18
N SER A 21 8.85 3.33 0.13
CA SER A 21 10.24 2.87 0.07
C SER A 21 10.64 2.19 1.38
N ARG A 22 11.33 1.07 1.28
CA ARG A 22 11.89 0.33 2.42
C ARG A 22 13.35 0.01 2.18
N LEU A 23 14.19 0.39 3.13
CA LEU A 23 15.57 -0.08 3.16
C LEU A 23 15.58 -1.53 3.65
N CYS A 24 16.48 -2.34 3.15
CA CYS A 24 16.61 -3.73 3.58
C CYS A 24 18.07 -4.17 3.70
N ARG A 25 18.33 -5.12 4.60
CA ARG A 25 19.62 -5.81 4.76
C ARG A 25 19.84 -6.87 3.71
N ASP A 26 18.76 -7.43 3.17
CA ASP A 26 18.81 -8.49 2.17
C ASP A 26 17.54 -8.43 1.32
N VAL A 27 17.68 -7.93 0.08
CA VAL A 27 16.55 -7.78 -0.86
C VAL A 27 15.80 -9.10 -1.04
N LYS A 28 16.49 -10.25 -1.07
CA LYS A 28 15.86 -11.55 -1.31
C LYS A 28 14.99 -11.97 -0.11
N LYS A 29 15.47 -11.77 1.11
CA LYS A 29 14.68 -12.09 2.33
C LYS A 29 13.45 -11.19 2.43
N SER A 30 13.60 -9.90 2.18
CA SER A 30 12.48 -8.96 2.24
C SER A 30 11.49 -9.25 1.11
N LEU A 31 11.96 -9.56 -0.10
CA LEU A 31 11.12 -10.02 -1.22
C LEU A 31 10.32 -11.28 -0.82
N GLU A 32 10.97 -12.28 -0.24
CA GLU A 32 10.31 -13.50 0.20
C GLU A 32 9.25 -13.23 1.28
N PHE A 33 9.54 -12.35 2.24
CA PHE A 33 8.57 -11.94 3.26
C PHE A 33 7.36 -11.23 2.63
N TYR A 34 7.57 -10.16 1.87
CA TYR A 34 6.47 -9.37 1.32
C TYR A 34 5.62 -10.19 0.33
N THR A 35 6.23 -11.11 -0.43
CA THR A 35 5.49 -12.00 -1.33
C THR A 35 4.75 -13.12 -0.58
N LYS A 36 5.43 -13.87 0.30
CA LYS A 36 4.85 -15.05 0.95
C LYS A 36 3.98 -14.72 2.14
N VAL A 37 4.29 -13.67 2.91
CA VAL A 37 3.52 -13.29 4.11
C VAL A 37 2.39 -12.35 3.72
N LEU A 38 2.72 -11.27 3.01
CA LEU A 38 1.78 -10.19 2.70
C LEU A 38 1.14 -10.30 1.30
N GLY A 39 1.53 -11.28 0.48
CA GLY A 39 0.90 -11.53 -0.82
C GLY A 39 1.25 -10.49 -1.89
N PHE A 40 2.30 -9.69 -1.72
CA PHE A 40 2.76 -8.78 -2.77
C PHE A 40 3.29 -9.55 -3.98
N VAL A 41 3.23 -8.93 -5.16
CA VAL A 41 3.76 -9.51 -6.40
C VAL A 41 4.99 -8.73 -6.83
N GLU A 42 6.09 -9.42 -7.15
CA GLU A 42 7.26 -8.81 -7.75
C GLU A 42 6.95 -8.33 -9.16
N THR A 43 7.38 -7.11 -9.49
CA THR A 43 7.18 -6.47 -10.79
C THR A 43 8.53 -6.21 -11.46
N GLU A 44 8.51 -6.05 -12.79
CA GLU A 44 9.71 -5.71 -13.54
C GLU A 44 10.28 -4.35 -13.08
N ARG A 45 11.60 -4.29 -13.01
CA ARG A 45 12.32 -3.07 -12.63
C ARG A 45 12.96 -2.41 -13.85
N PRO A 46 12.93 -1.07 -13.97
CA PRO A 46 13.69 -0.38 -15.00
C PRO A 46 15.18 -0.74 -14.95
N ALA A 47 15.72 -1.17 -16.09
CA ALA A 47 17.13 -1.57 -16.21
C ALA A 47 18.12 -0.43 -15.94
N SER A 48 17.66 0.83 -15.95
CA SER A 48 18.46 2.02 -15.69
C SER A 48 18.79 2.26 -14.21
N LEU A 49 18.20 1.49 -13.30
CA LEU A 49 18.51 1.57 -11.87
C LEU A 49 19.71 0.66 -11.58
N ASP A 50 20.78 1.21 -11.01
CA ASP A 50 22.05 0.52 -10.72
C ASP A 50 22.29 0.39 -9.21
N PHE A 51 21.38 -0.31 -8.54
CA PHE A 51 21.47 -0.67 -7.13
C PHE A 51 20.65 -1.94 -6.86
N ASP A 52 21.05 -2.74 -5.87
CA ASP A 52 20.28 -3.93 -5.52
C ASP A 52 18.93 -3.53 -4.91
N GLY A 53 17.83 -4.02 -5.48
CA GLY A 53 16.48 -3.68 -5.04
C GLY A 53 15.42 -4.40 -5.86
N ALA A 54 14.19 -4.39 -5.35
CA ALA A 54 13.04 -5.04 -5.99
C ALA A 54 11.81 -4.13 -5.89
N TRP A 55 10.94 -4.22 -6.89
CA TRP A 55 9.67 -3.50 -6.92
C TRP A 55 8.55 -4.49 -6.75
N LEU A 56 7.73 -4.29 -5.73
CA LEU A 56 6.56 -5.09 -5.49
C LEU A 56 5.29 -4.25 -5.63
N PHE A 57 4.20 -4.87 -6.04
CA PHE A 57 2.90 -4.22 -6.13
C PHE A 57 1.78 -5.17 -5.72
N ASN A 58 0.88 -4.69 -4.86
CA ASN A 58 -0.44 -5.26 -4.63
C ASN A 58 -1.31 -4.24 -3.89
N TYR A 59 -2.62 -4.46 -3.80
CA TYR A 59 -3.55 -3.63 -3.01
C TYR A 59 -3.57 -2.14 -3.41
N GLY A 60 -3.17 -1.83 -4.64
CA GLY A 60 -3.11 -0.46 -5.16
C GLY A 60 -1.87 0.34 -4.74
N VAL A 61 -0.89 -0.26 -4.06
CA VAL A 61 0.33 0.42 -3.59
C VAL A 61 1.59 -0.37 -3.94
N GLY A 62 2.66 0.35 -4.31
CA GLY A 62 3.99 -0.23 -4.50
C GLY A 62 4.80 -0.35 -3.21
N ILE A 63 5.66 -1.35 -3.12
CA ILE A 63 6.77 -1.39 -2.15
C ILE A 63 8.08 -1.44 -2.94
N HIS A 64 8.91 -0.42 -2.75
CA HIS A 64 10.25 -0.37 -3.33
C HIS A 64 11.26 -0.80 -2.28
N LEU A 65 11.81 -2.01 -2.45
CA LEU A 65 12.92 -2.50 -1.65
C LEU A 65 14.23 -1.92 -2.20
N VAL A 66 15.03 -1.36 -1.31
CA VAL A 66 16.35 -0.81 -1.62
C VAL A 66 17.36 -1.41 -0.65
N GLN A 67 18.37 -2.09 -1.17
CA GLN A 67 19.46 -2.64 -0.35
C GLN A 67 20.19 -1.49 0.37
N ALA A 68 20.29 -1.58 1.69
CA ALA A 68 21.01 -0.60 2.49
C ALA A 68 22.52 -0.71 2.22
N LYS A 69 23.16 0.42 1.93
CA LYS A 69 24.64 0.53 1.90
C LYS A 69 25.23 0.81 3.29
N ASP A 70 24.39 1.28 4.19
CA ASP A 70 24.72 1.69 5.55
C ASP A 70 23.61 1.16 6.45
N GLU A 71 23.92 0.11 7.20
CA GLU A 71 22.96 -0.57 8.07
C GLU A 71 22.61 0.26 9.32
N GLU A 72 23.36 1.31 9.66
CA GLU A 72 23.01 2.19 10.79
C GLU A 72 21.71 2.97 10.55
N LYS A 73 21.26 3.05 9.29
CA LYS A 73 19.98 3.65 8.91
C LYS A 73 18.79 2.72 9.10
N LEU A 74 19.03 1.45 9.41
CA LEU A 74 17.99 0.46 9.66
C LEU A 74 17.67 0.38 11.15
N PRO A 75 16.45 -0.04 11.53
CA PRO A 75 16.11 -0.35 12.92
C PRO A 75 17.14 -1.30 13.53
N SER A 76 17.75 -0.90 14.65
CA SER A 76 18.81 -1.67 15.32
C SER A 76 18.29 -2.94 16.01
N ASN A 77 17.00 -2.96 16.35
CA ASN A 77 16.31 -4.10 16.93
C ASN A 77 15.12 -4.50 16.04
N THR A 78 15.27 -5.59 15.29
CA THR A 78 14.22 -6.11 14.40
C THR A 78 13.03 -6.71 15.15
N ASP A 79 13.18 -6.99 16.44
CA ASP A 79 12.15 -7.61 17.27
C ASP A 79 11.40 -6.59 18.16
N HIS A 80 11.75 -5.31 18.07
CA HIS A 80 11.06 -4.27 18.83
C HIS A 80 9.64 -4.07 18.29
N LEU A 81 8.63 -4.35 19.12
CA LEU A 81 7.22 -4.12 18.79
C LEU A 81 6.64 -3.10 19.76
N ASP A 82 6.37 -1.91 19.26
CA ASP A 82 5.60 -0.87 19.95
C ASP A 82 4.47 -0.40 19.04
N PRO A 83 3.21 -0.77 19.30
CA PRO A 83 2.08 -0.35 18.48
C PRO A 83 1.84 1.17 18.43
N MET A 84 2.57 1.97 19.21
CA MET A 84 2.55 3.44 19.14
C MET A 84 3.61 4.02 18.18
N ASP A 85 4.51 3.20 17.65
CA ASP A 85 5.54 3.65 16.71
C ASP A 85 5.01 3.70 15.25
N ASN A 86 5.81 4.26 14.35
CA ASN A 86 5.47 4.43 12.94
C ASN A 86 5.31 3.08 12.23
N HIS A 87 4.25 2.95 11.43
CA HIS A 87 3.97 1.75 10.64
C HIS A 87 3.35 2.08 9.29
N ILE A 88 3.35 1.08 8.41
CA ILE A 88 2.40 1.04 7.28
C ILE A 88 1.28 0.08 7.65
N SER A 89 0.05 0.45 7.34
CA SER A 89 -1.14 -0.33 7.68
C SER A 89 -1.81 -0.88 6.43
N PHE A 90 -2.25 -2.13 6.49
CA PHE A 90 -3.06 -2.76 5.45
C PHE A 90 -4.41 -3.23 6.02
N GLN A 91 -5.46 -3.00 5.23
CA GLN A 91 -6.78 -3.55 5.50
C GLN A 91 -6.77 -5.07 5.28
N CYS A 92 -7.42 -5.82 6.17
CA CYS A 92 -7.54 -7.28 6.05
C CYS A 92 -8.96 -7.75 6.29
N GLU A 93 -9.41 -8.64 5.41
CA GLU A 93 -10.73 -9.28 5.45
C GLU A 93 -10.75 -10.52 6.37
N ASP A 94 -9.58 -11.15 6.61
CA ASP A 94 -9.45 -12.37 7.41
C ASP A 94 -8.18 -12.30 8.29
N MET A 95 -8.35 -11.75 9.50
CA MET A 95 -7.27 -11.58 10.47
C MET A 95 -6.72 -12.93 10.96
N GLU A 96 -7.57 -13.95 11.09
CA GLU A 96 -7.16 -15.27 11.60
C GLU A 96 -6.25 -16.00 10.60
N ALA A 97 -6.58 -15.93 9.31
CA ALA A 97 -5.74 -16.51 8.26
C ALA A 97 -4.35 -15.87 8.23
N LEU A 98 -4.26 -14.55 8.41
CA LEU A 98 -2.99 -13.86 8.46
C LEU A 98 -2.21 -14.15 9.74
N GLU A 99 -2.88 -14.19 10.90
CA GLU A 99 -2.26 -14.59 12.16
C GLU A 99 -1.66 -16.00 12.07
N LYS A 100 -2.37 -16.93 11.43
CA LYS A 100 -1.86 -18.28 11.17
C LYS A 100 -0.61 -18.26 10.29
N ARG A 101 -0.61 -17.45 9.22
CA ARG A 101 0.53 -17.32 8.32
C ARG A 101 1.77 -16.77 9.04
N LEU A 102 1.61 -15.77 9.91
CA LEU A 102 2.72 -15.25 10.74
C LEU A 102 3.30 -16.33 11.66
N LYS A 103 2.46 -17.17 12.27
CA LYS A 103 2.92 -18.30 13.10
C LYS A 103 3.70 -19.33 12.29
N GLU A 104 3.27 -19.63 11.06
CA GLU A 104 3.95 -20.60 10.18
C GLU A 104 5.36 -20.15 9.79
N VAL A 105 5.63 -18.84 9.75
CA VAL A 105 6.94 -18.26 9.44
C VAL A 105 7.69 -17.74 10.67
N ASP A 106 7.22 -18.06 11.88
CA ASP A 106 7.81 -17.66 13.17
C ASP A 106 8.02 -16.14 13.35
N VAL A 107 7.06 -15.34 12.85
CA VAL A 107 7.08 -13.87 13.02
C VAL A 107 6.38 -13.51 14.33
N LYS A 108 7.09 -12.75 15.18
CA LYS A 108 6.52 -12.19 16.42
C LYS A 108 5.51 -11.09 16.10
N TYR A 109 4.41 -11.05 16.84
CA TYR A 109 3.37 -10.05 16.66
C TYR A 109 2.68 -9.66 17.98
N ILE A 110 2.03 -8.51 17.98
CA ILE A 110 1.11 -8.04 19.02
C ILE A 110 -0.29 -7.95 18.41
N LYS A 111 -1.27 -8.55 19.08
CA LYS A 111 -2.70 -8.41 18.73
C LYS A 111 -3.39 -7.45 19.70
N ARG A 112 -4.22 -6.56 19.20
CA ARG A 112 -5.06 -5.65 19.98
C ARG A 112 -6.46 -5.59 19.38
N THR A 113 -7.44 -5.29 20.21
CA THR A 113 -8.81 -4.98 19.78
C THR A 113 -9.17 -3.63 20.40
N VAL A 114 -9.66 -2.71 19.58
CA VAL A 114 -10.06 -1.35 19.98
C VAL A 114 -11.53 -1.17 19.66
N GLY A 115 -12.28 -0.58 20.59
CA GLY A 115 -13.74 -0.44 20.49
C GLY A 115 -14.46 -1.35 21.49
N GLU A 116 -15.60 -0.89 22.00
CA GLU A 116 -16.34 -1.56 23.08
C GLU A 116 -17.54 -2.40 22.59
N GLN A 117 -17.95 -2.22 21.33
CA GLN A 117 -19.10 -2.91 20.75
C GLN A 117 -18.61 -3.92 19.71
N GLU A 118 -19.15 -5.14 19.72
CA GLU A 118 -18.74 -6.24 18.84
C GLU A 118 -18.78 -5.84 17.34
N ASP A 119 -19.79 -5.07 16.94
CA ASP A 119 -19.98 -4.64 15.54
C ASP A 119 -19.11 -3.42 15.13
N ALA A 120 -18.39 -2.82 16.06
CA ALA A 120 -17.51 -1.67 15.85
C ALA A 120 -16.08 -1.91 16.37
N ALA A 121 -15.79 -3.14 16.78
CA ALA A 121 -14.47 -3.54 17.23
C ALA A 121 -13.51 -3.59 16.03
N ILE A 122 -12.35 -2.98 16.22
CA ILE A 122 -11.24 -2.97 15.27
C ILE A 122 -10.15 -3.86 15.86
N ASP A 123 -9.89 -4.96 15.19
CA ASP A 123 -8.73 -5.79 15.45
C ASP A 123 -7.52 -5.24 14.72
N GLN A 124 -6.40 -5.22 15.44
CA GLN A 124 -5.12 -4.77 14.95
C GLN A 124 -4.06 -5.84 15.23
N LEU A 125 -3.20 -6.08 14.25
CA LEU A 125 -2.08 -7.00 14.34
C LEU A 125 -0.80 -6.26 13.94
N PHE A 126 0.14 -6.14 14.87
CA PHE A 126 1.41 -5.44 14.68
C PHE A 126 2.56 -6.43 14.65
N PHE A 127 3.39 -6.37 13.63
CA PHE A 127 4.62 -7.17 13.50
C PHE A 127 5.65 -6.38 12.70
N ASN A 128 6.89 -6.87 12.66
CA ASN A 128 7.92 -6.27 11.84
C ASN A 128 8.18 -7.08 10.58
N ASP A 129 8.57 -6.38 9.51
CA ASP A 129 9.25 -7.00 8.39
C ASP A 129 10.66 -7.49 8.80
N PRO A 130 11.38 -8.23 7.94
CA PRO A 130 12.70 -8.77 8.27
C PRO A 130 13.75 -7.72 8.66
N ASP A 131 13.48 -6.45 8.34
CA ASP A 131 14.38 -5.33 8.55
C ASP A 131 14.04 -4.51 9.80
N GLY A 132 12.92 -4.84 10.47
CA GLY A 132 12.47 -4.19 11.70
C GLY A 132 11.48 -3.05 11.46
N PHE A 133 10.96 -2.87 10.24
CA PHE A 133 9.92 -1.89 9.99
C PHE A 133 8.55 -2.46 10.32
N MET A 134 7.81 -1.74 11.15
CA MET A 134 6.52 -2.20 11.62
C MET A 134 5.45 -2.13 10.52
N VAL A 135 4.68 -3.20 10.47
CA VAL A 135 3.48 -3.39 9.65
C VAL A 135 2.31 -3.59 10.61
N GLU A 136 1.25 -2.83 10.38
CA GLU A 136 -0.05 -3.02 11.00
C GLU A 136 -0.98 -3.70 10.01
N ILE A 137 -1.80 -4.60 10.51
CA ILE A 137 -2.96 -5.12 9.81
C ILE A 137 -4.19 -4.76 10.62
N CYS A 138 -5.18 -4.16 9.97
CA CYS A 138 -6.41 -3.73 10.64
C CYS A 138 -7.66 -4.12 9.83
N ASN A 139 -8.79 -4.30 10.50
CA ASN A 139 -10.11 -4.47 9.87
C ASN A 139 -10.96 -3.20 10.05
N CYS A 140 -10.42 -2.04 9.65
CA CYS A 140 -11.04 -0.72 9.85
C CYS A 140 -12.32 -0.45 9.04
N GLU A 141 -12.87 -1.44 8.32
CA GLU A 141 -14.16 -1.33 7.63
C GLU A 141 -15.32 -1.12 8.61
N ASN A 142 -15.12 -1.50 9.87
CA ASN A 142 -16.05 -1.29 10.97
C ASN A 142 -16.04 0.16 11.51
N LEU A 143 -15.14 1.03 11.01
CA LEU A 143 -14.98 2.40 11.48
C LEU A 143 -15.53 3.44 10.48
N GLU A 144 -16.58 4.16 10.88
CA GLU A 144 -17.09 5.31 10.14
C GLU A 144 -16.17 6.54 10.33
N LEU A 145 -15.44 6.94 9.29
CA LEU A 145 -14.63 8.17 9.31
C LEU A 145 -15.52 9.41 9.22
N LYS A 146 -15.48 10.24 10.26
CA LYS A 146 -16.16 11.55 10.30
C LYS A 146 -15.14 12.67 10.11
N PRO A 147 -15.16 13.38 8.97
CA PRO A 147 -14.25 14.49 8.74
C PRO A 147 -14.47 15.56 9.81
N ARG A 148 -13.41 16.00 10.48
CA ARG A 148 -13.50 17.06 11.49
C ARG A 148 -13.91 18.39 10.86
N ASP A 149 -13.34 18.70 9.70
CA ASP A 149 -13.61 19.87 8.88
C ASP A 149 -13.45 19.49 7.39
N SER A 150 -14.05 20.27 6.48
CA SER A 150 -13.80 20.21 5.01
C SER A 150 -14.01 18.85 4.33
N ALA A 151 -15.19 18.22 4.52
CA ALA A 151 -15.54 16.97 3.84
C ALA A 151 -15.37 17.02 2.31
N ASP A 152 -15.67 18.16 1.68
CA ASP A 152 -15.52 18.39 0.23
C ASP A 152 -14.07 18.34 -0.30
N ALA A 153 -13.08 18.23 0.60
CA ALA A 153 -11.68 18.08 0.25
C ALA A 153 -11.25 16.60 0.14
N ILE A 154 -12.04 15.65 0.63
CA ILE A 154 -11.73 14.22 0.56
C ILE A 154 -11.82 13.74 -0.89
N ARG A 155 -10.71 13.20 -1.40
CA ARG A 155 -10.66 12.51 -2.68
C ARG A 155 -10.36 11.04 -2.41
N LEU A 156 -11.30 10.18 -2.78
CA LEU A 156 -11.06 8.74 -2.80
C LEU A 156 -10.42 8.38 -4.14
N PRO A 157 -9.41 7.49 -4.16
CA PRO A 157 -8.92 6.92 -5.41
C PRO A 157 -10.11 6.28 -6.14
N GLY A 158 -10.39 6.72 -7.37
CA GLY A 158 -11.30 6.00 -8.25
C GLY A 158 -10.71 4.63 -8.64
N ASP A 159 -11.45 3.88 -9.44
CA ASP A 159 -11.12 2.60 -10.09
C ASP A 159 -9.84 2.59 -10.98
N ARG A 160 -8.93 3.54 -10.80
CA ARG A 160 -7.71 3.72 -11.59
C ARG A 160 -6.49 3.38 -10.73
N HIS A 161 -5.98 2.16 -10.87
CA HIS A 161 -4.72 1.76 -10.23
C HIS A 161 -3.56 2.66 -10.67
N ALA A 162 -2.65 2.96 -9.73
CA ALA A 162 -1.44 3.75 -9.96
C ALA A 162 -0.23 3.05 -9.30
N PRO A 163 0.69 2.42 -10.07
CA PRO A 163 0.77 2.40 -11.53
C PRO A 163 -0.39 1.63 -12.20
N PRO A 164 -0.74 1.97 -13.46
CA PRO A 164 -1.62 1.14 -14.28
C PRO A 164 -1.08 -0.28 -14.35
N VAL A 165 -1.92 -1.27 -14.03
CA VAL A 165 -1.57 -2.69 -14.13
C VAL A 165 -2.32 -3.29 -15.31
N SER A 166 -1.59 -3.91 -16.23
CA SER A 166 -2.20 -4.69 -17.31
C SER A 166 -2.65 -6.04 -16.75
N LEU A 167 -3.97 -6.26 -16.68
CA LEU A 167 -4.53 -7.54 -16.26
C LEU A 167 -4.83 -8.42 -17.50
N PRO A 168 -4.56 -9.73 -17.46
CA PRO A 168 -4.96 -10.62 -18.55
C PRO A 168 -6.49 -10.58 -18.73
N GLY A 169 -6.97 -10.01 -19.85
CA GLY A 169 -8.39 -9.98 -20.21
C GLY A 169 -9.10 -8.62 -20.10
N SER A 170 -8.44 -7.55 -19.66
CA SER A 170 -8.99 -6.19 -19.76
C SER A 170 -8.81 -5.68 -21.19
N SER A 171 -9.79 -5.90 -22.06
CA SER A 171 -9.84 -5.22 -23.36
C SER A 171 -10.13 -3.74 -23.12
N ASP A 172 -9.13 -2.88 -23.29
CA ASP A 172 -9.35 -1.46 -23.49
C ASP A 172 -10.15 -1.29 -24.79
N HIS A 173 -11.47 -1.24 -24.68
CA HIS A 173 -12.31 -0.61 -25.69
C HIS A 173 -12.06 0.90 -25.61
N ALA A 174 -10.96 1.34 -26.22
CA ALA A 174 -10.85 2.72 -26.66
C ALA A 174 -11.98 2.96 -27.67
N ASP A 175 -12.94 3.78 -27.27
CA ASP A 175 -14.04 4.27 -28.08
C ASP A 175 -13.46 5.14 -29.23
N ASP A 176 -13.13 4.50 -30.34
CA ASP A 176 -12.89 5.14 -31.63
C ASP A 176 -14.24 5.58 -32.21
N THR A 177 -14.76 6.71 -31.72
CA THR A 177 -15.84 7.45 -32.37
C THR A 177 -15.32 8.16 -33.61
N ARG A 178 -15.21 7.34 -34.65
CA ARG A 178 -15.24 7.60 -36.09
C ARG A 178 -15.90 8.94 -36.50
N LEU A 179 -15.18 9.73 -37.31
CA LEU A 179 -15.78 10.50 -38.41
C LEU A 179 -14.94 10.27 -39.69
N PRO A 180 -15.50 9.68 -40.76
CA PRO A 180 -14.86 9.72 -42.07
C PRO A 180 -15.24 11.02 -42.77
N GLN A 181 -14.25 11.83 -43.18
CA GLN A 181 -14.48 12.91 -44.13
C GLN A 181 -14.67 12.32 -45.52
N THR A 182 -15.84 12.54 -46.11
CA THR A 182 -16.12 12.31 -47.53
C THR A 182 -15.51 13.45 -48.35
N ASN A 183 -14.57 13.16 -49.24
CA ASN A 183 -14.12 14.09 -50.26
C ASN A 183 -15.19 14.22 -51.36
N SER A 184 -15.54 15.46 -51.73
CA SER A 184 -16.09 15.83 -53.05
C SER A 184 -15.01 16.49 -53.88
#